data_AF-A0A9P7EUE0-F1
#
_entry.id   AF-A0A9P7EUE0-F1
#
_cell.length_a   1.000
_cell.length_b   1.000
_cell.length_c   1.000
_cell.angle_alpha   90.00
_cell.angle_beta   90.00
_cell.angle_gamma   90.00
#
_symmetry.space_group_name_H-M   'P 1'
#
loop_
_entity.id
_entity.type
_entity.pdbx_description
1 polymer ?
#
loop_
_entity_poly.entity_id
_entity_poly.type
_entity_poly.pdbx_seq_one_letter_code
_entity_poly.pdbx_strand_id
1 'polypeptide(L)'
;YRSFQDAYPDDWQEILDTFDETRIASGPPLTVAQRSQEFTRLTKKVTSLVNMATAKHGFEAALLMCGKVVNQDASIGYIHTTSGAEEFWASRCRADEDTMVGHFKAHVQEVPDNLDWKTLADHIQCIKVSMTLMFSKLGGKLMAQSGTFPWKLLPAELACHHFVMRGYPEDMLMPGEPCITVAQPKCISDLDKREHVVLADALRSGRLTIK
;
A
#
# COMPACT_ATOMS: atom_id res chain seq x y z
N TYR A 1 26.08 4.15 9.53
CA TYR A 1 25.62 3.76 10.89
C TYR A 1 25.80 4.93 11.85
N ARG A 2 27.02 5.34 12.24
CA ARG A 2 27.23 6.54 13.08
C ARG A 2 26.62 7.82 12.49
N SER A 3 26.88 8.09 11.21
CA SER A 3 26.27 9.22 10.49
C SER A 3 24.74 9.15 10.36
N PHE A 4 24.14 7.97 10.53
CA PHE A 4 22.68 7.81 10.57
C PHE A 4 22.14 8.05 11.99
N GLN A 5 22.87 7.58 13.01
CA GLN A 5 22.58 7.87 14.41
C GLN A 5 22.69 9.37 14.70
N ASP A 6 23.71 10.05 14.16
CA ASP A 6 23.88 11.49 14.35
C ASP A 6 22.78 12.31 13.64
N ALA A 7 22.24 11.79 12.52
CA ALA A 7 21.14 12.42 11.80
C ALA A 7 19.77 12.17 12.44
N TYR A 8 19.64 11.11 13.24
CA TYR A 8 18.42 10.68 13.90
C TYR A 8 18.69 10.26 15.36
N PRO A 9 19.22 11.15 16.21
CA PRO A 9 19.75 10.78 17.53
C PRO A 9 18.70 10.16 18.46
N ASP A 10 17.44 10.61 18.33
CA ASP A 10 16.34 10.15 19.18
C ASP A 10 15.59 8.95 18.60
N ASP A 11 15.61 8.76 17.27
CA ASP A 11 14.71 7.83 16.57
C ASP A 11 15.42 6.76 15.73
N TRP A 12 16.75 6.76 15.65
CA TRP A 12 17.49 5.87 14.74
C TRP A 12 17.21 4.37 15.01
N GLN A 13 16.94 3.99 16.26
CA GLN A 13 16.57 2.61 16.62
C GLN A 13 15.19 2.27 16.08
N GLU A 14 14.19 3.12 16.32
CA GLU A 14 12.83 2.91 15.84
C GLU A 14 12.77 2.86 14.30
N ILE A 15 13.59 3.66 13.62
CA ILE A 15 13.67 3.64 12.15
C ILE A 15 14.26 2.33 11.64
N LEU A 16 15.31 1.80 12.30
CA LEU A 16 15.90 0.52 11.91
C LEU A 16 14.97 -0.66 12.21
N ASP A 17 14.29 -0.63 13.35
CA ASP A 17 13.31 -1.65 13.72
C ASP A 17 12.12 -1.63 12.76
N THR A 18 11.60 -0.45 12.40
CA THR A 18 10.54 -0.30 11.39
C THR A 18 10.99 -0.80 10.02
N PHE A 19 12.24 -0.55 9.64
CA PHE A 19 12.82 -1.07 8.40
C PHE A 19 12.93 -2.60 8.41
N ASP A 20 13.33 -3.20 9.52
CA ASP A 20 13.39 -4.66 9.64
C ASP A 20 12.00 -5.31 9.72
N GLU A 21 11.03 -4.69 10.40
CA GLU A 21 9.63 -5.14 10.45
C GLU A 21 8.99 -5.15 9.06
N THR A 22 9.18 -4.07 8.29
CA THR A 22 8.68 -3.99 6.90
C THR A 22 9.34 -5.02 5.99
N ARG A 23 10.62 -5.33 6.23
CA ARG A 23 11.35 -6.38 5.52
C ARG A 23 10.84 -7.79 5.86
N ILE A 24 10.52 -8.06 7.12
CA ILE A 24 9.97 -9.35 7.57
C ILE A 24 8.55 -9.56 7.02
N ALA A 25 7.69 -8.53 7.09
CA ALA A 25 6.31 -8.59 6.61
C ALA A 25 6.20 -8.75 5.09
N SER A 26 7.15 -8.18 4.33
CA SER A 26 7.22 -8.32 2.88
C SER A 26 7.67 -9.72 2.43
N GLY A 27 7.94 -10.62 3.37
CA GLY A 27 8.61 -11.89 3.10
C GLY A 27 10.09 -11.68 2.74
N PRO A 28 10.87 -12.76 2.63
CA PRO A 28 12.27 -12.65 2.22
C PRO A 28 12.36 -11.92 0.87
N PRO A 29 13.33 -11.01 0.70
CA PRO A 29 13.54 -10.32 -0.57
C PRO A 29 13.68 -11.35 -1.69
N LEU A 30 12.70 -11.36 -2.60
CA LEU A 30 12.76 -12.22 -3.77
C LEU A 30 13.84 -11.69 -4.71
N THR A 31 14.65 -12.59 -5.24
CA THR A 31 15.55 -12.24 -6.35
C THR A 31 14.74 -11.80 -7.56
N VAL A 32 15.37 -11.07 -8.49
CA VAL A 32 14.74 -10.67 -9.76
C VAL A 32 14.13 -11.88 -10.48
N ALA A 33 14.86 -13.01 -10.49
CA ALA A 33 14.39 -14.25 -11.10
C ALA A 33 13.13 -14.81 -10.42
N GLN A 34 13.07 -14.80 -9.09
CA GLN A 34 11.90 -15.26 -8.34
C GLN A 34 10.69 -14.37 -8.58
N ARG A 35 10.87 -13.04 -8.65
CA ARG A 35 9.77 -12.11 -8.97
C ARG A 35 9.25 -12.32 -10.38
N SER A 36 10.13 -12.50 -11.37
CA SER A 36 9.73 -12.85 -12.73
C SER A 36 8.95 -14.18 -12.79
N GLN A 37 9.36 -15.18 -12.02
CA GLN A 37 8.68 -16.46 -11.93
C GLN A 37 7.27 -16.33 -11.32
N GLU A 38 7.16 -15.61 -10.20
CA GLU A 38 5.87 -15.36 -9.54
C GLU A 38 4.94 -14.51 -10.41
N PHE A 39 5.48 -13.50 -11.09
CA PHE A 39 4.72 -12.70 -12.05
C PHE A 39 4.18 -13.57 -13.19
N THR A 40 5.03 -14.41 -13.79
CA THR A 40 4.62 -15.35 -14.86
C THR A 40 3.57 -16.35 -14.36
N ARG A 41 3.68 -16.81 -13.10
CA ARG A 41 2.70 -17.70 -12.48
C ARG A 41 1.36 -16.99 -12.32
N LEU A 42 1.38 -15.74 -11.88
CA LEU A 42 0.19 -14.93 -11.69
C LEU A 42 -0.50 -14.60 -13.01
N THR A 43 0.24 -14.13 -14.01
CA THR A 43 -0.32 -13.79 -15.33
C THR A 43 -1.02 -15.00 -15.95
N LYS A 44 -0.38 -16.18 -15.93
CA LYS A 44 -1.01 -17.42 -16.41
C LYS A 44 -2.33 -17.75 -15.71
N LYS A 45 -2.38 -17.59 -14.38
CA LYS A 45 -3.61 -17.85 -13.60
C LYS A 45 -4.72 -16.87 -13.95
N VAL A 46 -4.41 -15.58 -14.01
CA VAL A 46 -5.39 -14.54 -14.32
C VAL A 46 -5.90 -14.69 -15.75
N THR A 47 -5.01 -14.89 -16.72
CA THR A 47 -5.39 -15.14 -18.12
C THR A 47 -6.28 -16.37 -18.26
N SER A 48 -5.95 -17.47 -17.56
CA SER A 48 -6.79 -18.66 -17.56
C SER A 48 -8.18 -18.38 -16.99
N LEU A 49 -8.29 -17.62 -15.89
CA LEU A 49 -9.57 -17.23 -15.31
C LEU A 49 -10.39 -16.36 -16.28
N VAL A 50 -9.76 -15.37 -16.91
CA VAL A 50 -10.40 -14.50 -17.90
C VAL A 50 -10.92 -15.33 -19.07
N ASN A 51 -10.10 -16.19 -19.66
CA ASN A 51 -10.51 -17.02 -20.80
C ASN A 51 -11.64 -18.00 -20.44
N MET A 52 -11.59 -18.61 -19.25
CA MET A 52 -12.70 -19.46 -18.78
C MET A 52 -13.99 -18.66 -18.62
N ALA A 53 -13.89 -17.44 -18.09
CA ALA A 53 -15.04 -16.59 -17.85
C ALA A 53 -15.62 -16.05 -19.17
N THR A 54 -14.78 -15.72 -20.17
CA THR A 54 -15.20 -15.43 -21.55
C THR A 54 -15.91 -16.62 -22.18
N ALA A 55 -15.34 -17.83 -22.09
CA ALA A 55 -15.98 -19.03 -22.65
C ALA A 55 -17.32 -19.36 -21.98
N LYS A 56 -17.44 -19.10 -20.67
CA LYS A 56 -18.64 -19.43 -19.89
C LYS A 56 -19.74 -18.37 -20.01
N HIS A 57 -19.37 -17.09 -20.08
CA HIS A 57 -20.28 -15.97 -19.95
C HIS A 57 -20.35 -15.07 -21.20
N GLY A 58 -19.49 -15.30 -22.20
CA GLY A 58 -19.47 -14.57 -23.46
C GLY A 58 -19.00 -13.12 -23.37
N PHE A 59 -18.36 -12.71 -22.26
CA PHE A 59 -17.78 -11.37 -22.16
C PHE A 59 -16.35 -11.36 -22.68
N GLU A 60 -15.95 -10.23 -23.27
CA GLU A 60 -14.61 -10.00 -23.77
C GLU A 60 -13.83 -9.11 -22.78
N ALA A 61 -12.51 -9.27 -22.74
CA ALA A 61 -11.63 -8.58 -21.81
C ALA A 61 -10.30 -8.18 -22.44
N ALA A 62 -9.78 -7.05 -21.98
CA ALA A 62 -8.41 -6.59 -22.24
C ALA A 62 -7.72 -6.42 -20.87
N LEU A 63 -6.63 -7.13 -20.66
CA LEU A 63 -5.89 -7.24 -19.42
C LEU A 63 -4.49 -6.64 -19.61
N LEU A 64 -4.04 -5.86 -18.63
CA LEU A 64 -2.70 -5.28 -18.59
C LEU A 64 -2.12 -5.42 -17.18
N MET A 65 -0.89 -5.91 -17.08
CA MET A 65 -0.17 -6.16 -15.83
C MET A 65 1.30 -5.74 -15.96
N CYS A 66 1.91 -5.20 -14.91
CA CYS A 66 3.36 -4.94 -14.88
C CYS A 66 3.95 -5.16 -13.49
N GLY A 67 5.28 -5.27 -13.43
CA GLY A 67 6.03 -5.39 -12.18
C GLY A 67 5.93 -4.12 -11.31
N LYS A 68 6.08 -4.29 -9.99
CA LYS A 68 6.03 -3.19 -9.00
C LYS A 68 7.37 -2.49 -8.84
N VAL A 69 8.50 -3.18 -9.03
CA VAL A 69 9.84 -2.62 -8.73
C VAL A 69 10.47 -2.07 -10.01
N VAL A 70 10.24 -0.79 -10.28
CA VAL A 70 10.62 -0.09 -11.53
C VAL A 70 12.04 -0.39 -12.04
N ASN A 71 13.06 -0.26 -11.18
CA ASN A 71 14.46 -0.40 -11.61
C ASN A 71 14.96 -1.84 -11.78
N GLN A 72 14.26 -2.83 -11.21
CA GLN A 72 14.68 -4.23 -11.24
C GLN A 72 13.73 -5.12 -12.06
N ASP A 73 12.49 -4.68 -12.23
CA ASP A 73 11.41 -5.36 -12.96
C ASP A 73 11.08 -4.60 -14.26
N ALA A 74 11.94 -3.68 -14.73
CA ALA A 74 11.72 -2.85 -15.92
C ALA A 74 11.31 -3.65 -17.17
N SER A 75 11.74 -4.91 -17.27
CA SER A 75 11.40 -5.84 -18.36
C SER A 75 10.05 -6.56 -18.18
N ILE A 76 9.40 -6.46 -17.01
CA ILE A 76 8.22 -7.25 -16.66
C ILE A 76 6.95 -6.46 -16.97
N GLY A 77 6.34 -6.78 -18.11
CA GLY A 77 5.02 -6.33 -18.51
C GLY A 77 4.29 -7.47 -19.22
N TYR A 78 2.97 -7.49 -19.10
CA TYR A 78 2.13 -8.49 -19.73
C TYR A 78 0.81 -7.88 -20.15
N ILE A 79 0.41 -8.15 -21.38
CA ILE A 79 -0.87 -7.75 -21.94
C ILE A 79 -1.55 -9.00 -22.47
N HIS A 80 -2.88 -9.04 -22.37
CA HIS A 80 -3.69 -10.12 -22.89
C HIS A 80 -5.04 -9.58 -23.34
N THR A 81 -5.50 -10.00 -24.50
CA THR A 81 -6.83 -9.70 -25.02
C THR A 81 -7.53 -11.01 -25.34
N THR A 82 -8.84 -11.05 -25.14
CA THR A 82 -9.69 -12.14 -25.63
C THR A 82 -10.03 -11.88 -27.11
N SER A 83 -10.52 -12.89 -27.82
CA SER A 83 -10.71 -12.85 -29.28
C SER A 83 -11.59 -11.69 -29.77
N GLY A 84 -12.58 -11.27 -28.99
CA GLY A 84 -13.44 -10.12 -29.34
C GLY A 84 -12.86 -8.76 -28.92
N ALA A 85 -11.67 -8.73 -28.33
CA ALA A 85 -10.99 -7.53 -27.84
C ALA A 85 -9.56 -7.35 -28.42
N GLU A 86 -9.18 -8.10 -29.46
CA GLU A 86 -7.84 -8.06 -30.06
C GLU A 86 -7.43 -6.63 -30.47
N GLU A 87 -8.36 -5.84 -31.02
CA GLU A 87 -8.11 -4.47 -31.44
C GLU A 87 -8.37 -3.42 -30.35
N PHE A 88 -8.62 -3.81 -29.10
CA PHE A 88 -9.05 -2.89 -28.05
C PHE A 88 -8.05 -1.73 -27.84
N TRP A 89 -6.76 -2.05 -27.73
CA TRP A 89 -5.71 -1.05 -27.46
C TRP A 89 -5.48 -0.13 -28.66
N ALA A 90 -5.42 -0.69 -29.87
CA ALA A 90 -5.26 0.08 -31.09
C ALA A 90 -6.47 1.00 -31.35
N SER A 91 -7.69 0.49 -31.15
CA SER A 91 -8.92 1.24 -31.45
C SER A 91 -9.30 2.27 -30.38
N ARG A 92 -9.10 1.95 -29.09
CA ARG A 92 -9.53 2.80 -27.97
C ARG A 92 -8.41 3.67 -27.43
N CYS A 93 -7.21 3.12 -27.32
CA CYS A 93 -6.05 3.80 -26.76
C CYS A 93 -5.12 4.39 -27.84
N ARG A 94 -5.32 4.03 -29.11
CA ARG A 94 -4.46 4.46 -30.24
C ARG A 94 -2.98 4.14 -30.00
N ALA A 95 -2.74 3.04 -29.30
CA ALA A 95 -1.42 2.57 -28.90
C ALA A 95 -1.33 1.07 -29.18
N ASP A 96 -0.18 0.63 -29.68
CA ASP A 96 0.15 -0.78 -29.75
C ASP A 96 0.41 -1.35 -28.34
N GLU A 97 0.51 -2.68 -28.27
CA GLU A 97 0.69 -3.41 -27.02
C GLU A 97 1.95 -2.99 -26.25
N ASP A 98 3.07 -2.80 -26.94
CA ASP A 98 4.34 -2.40 -26.32
C ASP A 98 4.26 -0.96 -25.80
N THR A 99 3.64 -0.07 -26.57
CA THR A 99 3.37 1.32 -26.15
C THR A 99 2.46 1.36 -24.93
N MET A 100 1.41 0.53 -24.88
CA MET A 100 0.51 0.45 -23.72
C MET A 100 1.22 -0.09 -22.47
N VAL A 101 2.03 -1.13 -22.62
CA VAL A 101 2.86 -1.65 -21.52
C VAL A 101 3.85 -0.57 -21.06
N GLY A 102 4.45 0.18 -21.98
CA GLY A 102 5.33 1.31 -21.69
C GLY A 102 4.63 2.41 -20.90
N HIS A 103 3.47 2.86 -21.35
CA HIS A 103 2.67 3.87 -20.66
C HIS A 103 2.22 3.42 -19.27
N PHE A 104 1.81 2.16 -19.13
CA PHE A 104 1.38 1.64 -17.85
C PHE A 104 2.55 1.48 -16.87
N LYS A 105 3.72 1.04 -17.35
CA LYS A 105 4.96 1.05 -16.57
C LYS A 105 5.34 2.46 -16.14
N ALA A 106 5.26 3.43 -17.05
CA ALA A 106 5.53 4.84 -16.75
C ALA A 106 4.58 5.37 -15.68
N HIS A 107 3.30 5.02 -15.74
CA HIS A 107 2.31 5.41 -14.72
C HIS A 107 2.59 4.75 -13.35
N VAL A 108 2.99 3.48 -13.33
CA VAL A 108 3.45 2.82 -12.08
C VAL A 108 4.77 3.43 -11.59
N GLN A 109 5.58 3.97 -12.50
CA GLN A 109 6.81 4.71 -12.22
C GLN A 109 6.56 6.17 -11.80
N GLU A 110 5.41 6.79 -12.11
CA GLU A 110 4.98 8.12 -11.64
C GLU A 110 4.69 8.17 -10.12
N VAL A 111 5.33 7.29 -9.35
CA VAL A 111 5.82 7.68 -8.04
C VAL A 111 6.83 8.80 -8.28
N PRO A 112 6.62 10.04 -7.78
CA PRO A 112 7.55 11.13 -8.04
C PRO A 112 8.97 10.70 -7.69
N ASP A 113 9.94 10.94 -8.58
CA ASP A 113 11.38 10.76 -8.29
C ASP A 113 11.84 11.59 -7.08
N ASN A 114 10.96 12.47 -6.60
CA ASN A 114 11.06 13.31 -5.41
C ASN A 114 10.62 12.59 -4.11
N LEU A 115 10.32 11.29 -4.17
CA LEU A 115 9.87 10.52 -3.00
C LEU A 115 11.05 10.28 -2.05
N ASP A 116 11.21 11.19 -1.10
CA ASP A 116 12.07 10.99 0.05
C ASP A 116 11.45 9.92 0.96
N TRP A 117 12.12 8.77 1.06
CA TRP A 117 11.73 7.70 1.98
C TRP A 117 11.67 8.19 3.44
N LYS A 118 12.36 9.28 3.76
CA LYS A 118 12.19 9.98 5.05
C LYS A 118 10.78 10.56 5.19
N THR A 119 10.22 11.15 4.14
CA THR A 119 8.86 11.73 4.20
C THR A 119 7.79 10.68 4.45
N LEU A 120 7.96 9.46 3.92
CA LEU A 120 7.05 8.34 4.18
C LEU A 120 7.16 7.84 5.63
N ALA A 121 8.40 7.65 6.12
CA ALA A 121 8.65 7.30 7.51
C ALA A 121 8.12 8.39 8.47
N ASP A 122 8.33 9.65 8.12
CA ASP A 122 7.84 10.82 8.86
C ASP A 122 6.32 10.87 8.89
N HIS A 123 5.62 10.48 7.82
CA HIS A 123 4.15 10.40 7.82
C HIS A 123 3.64 9.29 8.73
N ILE A 124 4.22 8.09 8.66
CA ILE A 124 3.86 6.97 9.54
C ILE A 124 4.12 7.37 11.01
N GLN A 125 5.28 7.97 11.29
CA GLN A 125 5.64 8.42 12.63
C GLN A 125 4.72 9.54 13.11
N CYS A 126 4.41 10.52 12.25
CA CYS A 126 3.46 11.58 12.55
C CYS A 126 2.09 11.02 12.91
N ILE A 127 1.61 9.99 12.21
CA ILE A 127 0.36 9.30 12.53
C ILE A 127 0.44 8.65 13.91
N LYS A 128 1.45 7.80 14.15
CA LYS A 128 1.64 7.10 15.43
C LYS A 128 1.72 8.07 16.62
N VAL A 129 2.57 9.09 16.52
CA VAL A 129 2.81 10.08 17.58
C VAL A 129 1.55 10.91 17.83
N SER A 130 0.90 11.42 16.78
CA SER A 130 -0.29 12.27 16.93
C SER A 130 -1.43 11.50 17.59
N MET A 131 -1.67 10.26 17.18
CA MET A 131 -2.71 9.42 17.78
C MET A 131 -2.38 9.06 19.23
N THR A 132 -1.11 8.71 19.52
CA THR A 132 -0.66 8.42 20.89
C THR A 132 -0.82 9.63 21.81
N LEU A 133 -0.48 10.82 21.32
CA LEU A 133 -0.63 12.07 22.05
C LEU A 133 -2.10 12.41 22.32
N MET A 134 -2.98 12.23 21.33
CA MET A 134 -4.42 12.43 21.49
C MET A 134 -5.01 11.48 22.54
N PHE A 135 -4.66 10.19 22.51
CA PHE A 135 -5.09 9.23 23.51
C PHE A 135 -4.61 9.59 24.92
N SER A 136 -3.33 9.94 25.06
CA SER A 136 -2.73 10.31 26.34
C SER A 136 -3.38 11.56 26.94
N LYS A 137 -3.72 12.56 26.11
CA LYS A 137 -4.41 13.78 26.55
C LYS A 137 -5.80 13.52 27.12
N LEU A 138 -6.46 12.46 26.68
CA LEU A 138 -7.80 12.06 27.14
C LEU A 138 -7.73 11.07 28.32
N GLY A 139 -6.53 10.75 28.83
CA GLY A 139 -6.34 9.81 29.93
C GLY A 139 -6.39 8.34 29.51
N GLY A 140 -6.41 8.05 28.21
CA GLY A 140 -6.28 6.69 27.67
C GLY A 140 -4.81 6.29 27.52
N LYS A 141 -4.53 4.99 27.61
CA LYS A 141 -3.19 4.45 27.37
C LYS A 141 -3.29 3.35 26.31
N LEU A 142 -2.72 3.61 25.13
CA LEU A 142 -2.62 2.59 24.09
C LEU A 142 -1.68 1.48 24.56
N MET A 143 -2.23 0.28 24.79
CA MET A 143 -1.47 -0.90 25.16
C MET A 143 -0.79 -1.47 23.91
N ALA A 144 0.44 -1.04 23.62
CA ALA A 144 1.28 -1.70 22.62
C ALA A 144 1.78 -3.04 23.19
N GLN A 145 1.42 -4.17 22.57
CA GLN A 145 1.83 -5.50 23.07
C GLN A 145 3.32 -5.84 22.83
N SER A 146 4.08 -4.95 22.20
CA SER A 146 5.48 -5.24 21.85
C SER A 146 6.25 -4.01 21.35
N GLY A 147 5.86 -2.80 21.78
CA GLY A 147 6.45 -1.54 21.27
C GLY A 147 5.91 -1.09 19.91
N THR A 148 5.04 -1.89 19.28
CA THR A 148 4.36 -1.56 18.01
C THR A 148 3.05 -0.79 18.26
N PHE A 149 2.79 0.25 17.46
CA PHE A 149 1.53 0.99 17.53
C PHE A 149 0.35 0.04 17.22
N PRO A 150 -0.65 -0.09 18.10
CA PRO A 150 -1.67 -1.14 18.00
C PRO A 150 -2.76 -0.79 16.98
N TRP A 151 -2.37 -0.55 15.72
CA TRP A 151 -3.25 -0.08 14.65
C TRP A 151 -4.51 -0.95 14.49
N LYS A 152 -4.36 -2.28 14.50
CA LYS A 152 -5.48 -3.22 14.35
C LYS A 152 -6.42 -3.24 15.56
N LEU A 153 -5.91 -2.93 16.75
CA LEU A 153 -6.68 -2.92 18.00
C LEU A 153 -7.24 -1.54 18.31
N LEU A 154 -6.91 -0.54 17.50
CA LEU A 154 -7.28 0.85 17.73
C LEU A 154 -8.79 1.06 17.90
N PRO A 155 -9.69 0.43 17.11
CA PRO A 155 -11.13 0.54 17.37
C PRO A 155 -11.54 -0.07 18.71
N ALA A 156 -10.92 -1.19 19.09
CA ALA A 156 -11.20 -1.83 20.37
C ALA A 156 -10.75 -0.94 21.55
N GLU A 157 -9.58 -0.31 21.43
CA GLU A 157 -9.07 0.63 22.43
C GLU A 157 -9.92 1.90 22.52
N LEU A 158 -10.38 2.46 21.39
CA LEU A 158 -11.33 3.57 21.38
C LEU A 158 -12.63 3.19 22.11
N ALA A 159 -13.18 2.02 21.81
CA ALA A 159 -14.39 1.52 22.43
C ALA A 159 -14.22 1.30 23.95
N CYS A 160 -13.11 0.70 24.38
CA CYS A 160 -12.79 0.49 25.80
C CYS A 160 -12.73 1.80 26.60
N HIS A 161 -12.22 2.87 25.98
CA HIS A 161 -12.09 4.19 26.60
C HIS A 161 -13.28 5.12 26.34
N HIS A 162 -14.35 4.64 25.68
CA HIS A 162 -15.52 5.44 25.27
C HIS A 162 -15.15 6.65 24.38
N PHE A 163 -14.07 6.53 23.63
CA PHE A 163 -13.60 7.57 22.72
C PHE A 163 -14.20 7.40 21.33
N VAL A 164 -14.46 8.53 20.67
CA VAL A 164 -14.96 8.59 19.30
C VAL A 164 -13.97 9.34 18.43
N MET A 165 -13.55 8.71 17.33
CA MET A 165 -12.77 9.38 16.30
C MET A 165 -13.71 10.15 15.38
N ARG A 166 -13.50 11.46 15.26
CA ARG A 166 -14.27 12.35 14.37
C ARG A 166 -13.37 12.87 13.25
N GLY A 167 -13.96 13.00 12.06
CA GLY A 167 -13.27 13.52 10.87
C GLY A 167 -12.31 12.53 10.23
N TYR A 168 -12.55 11.23 10.41
CA TYR A 168 -11.81 10.20 9.67
C TYR A 168 -12.14 10.29 8.18
N PRO A 169 -11.16 10.18 7.26
CA PRO A 169 -11.42 10.29 5.83
C PRO A 169 -12.45 9.26 5.34
N GLU A 170 -13.49 9.72 4.64
CA GLU A 170 -14.63 8.86 4.22
C GLU A 170 -14.24 7.78 3.20
N ASP A 171 -13.21 8.04 2.40
CA ASP A 171 -12.70 7.12 1.37
C ASP A 171 -11.68 6.09 1.91
N MET A 172 -11.48 6.03 3.24
CA MET A 172 -10.48 5.16 3.86
C MET A 172 -11.12 4.14 4.80
N LEU A 173 -10.59 2.91 4.75
CA LEU A 173 -10.92 1.90 5.74
C LEU A 173 -10.37 2.33 7.11
N MET A 174 -11.18 2.12 8.15
CA MET A 174 -10.74 2.33 9.53
C MET A 174 -9.70 1.28 9.92
N PRO A 175 -8.74 1.61 10.81
CA PRO A 175 -7.88 0.62 11.44
C PRO A 175 -8.69 -0.59 11.92
N GLY A 176 -8.25 -1.81 11.62
CA GLY A 176 -8.94 -3.04 12.06
C GLY A 176 -10.16 -3.45 11.23
N GLU A 177 -10.65 -2.63 10.29
CA GLU A 177 -11.70 -3.06 9.37
C GLU A 177 -11.19 -4.13 8.39
N PRO A 178 -12.00 -5.17 8.11
CA PRO A 178 -11.65 -6.18 7.14
C PRO A 178 -11.69 -5.60 5.72
N CYS A 179 -10.63 -5.84 4.96
CA CYS A 179 -10.61 -5.47 3.55
C CYS A 179 -11.55 -6.40 2.76
N ILE A 180 -12.44 -5.85 1.93
CA ILE A 180 -13.39 -6.65 1.14
C ILE A 180 -12.66 -7.61 0.19
N THR A 181 -11.45 -7.26 -0.25
CA THR A 181 -10.64 -8.04 -1.20
C THR A 181 -9.66 -9.00 -0.54
N VAL A 182 -9.34 -8.82 0.75
CA VAL A 182 -8.39 -9.66 1.50
C VAL A 182 -8.96 -9.84 2.90
N ALA A 183 -9.30 -11.08 3.28
CA ALA A 183 -9.96 -11.41 4.56
C ALA A 183 -9.12 -11.13 5.83
N GLN A 184 -8.10 -10.27 5.75
CA GLN A 184 -7.28 -9.83 6.86
C GLN A 184 -7.47 -8.33 7.15
N PRO A 185 -7.45 -7.92 8.43
CA PRO A 185 -7.57 -6.53 8.83
C PRO A 185 -6.33 -5.73 8.43
N LYS A 186 -6.56 -4.54 7.86
CA LYS A 186 -5.53 -3.64 7.31
C LYS A 186 -4.60 -3.12 8.41
N CYS A 187 -3.30 -3.29 8.25
CA CYS A 187 -2.26 -2.69 9.11
C CYS A 187 -1.93 -1.25 8.67
N ILE A 188 -1.25 -0.48 9.53
CA ILE A 188 -0.77 0.87 9.17
C ILE A 188 0.24 0.83 8.00
N SER A 189 0.99 -0.27 7.90
CA SER A 189 1.91 -0.56 6.79
C SER A 189 1.20 -0.93 5.49
N ASP A 190 -0.06 -1.32 5.56
CA ASP A 190 -0.88 -1.74 4.40
C ASP A 190 -1.67 -0.56 3.82
N LEU A 191 -1.59 0.62 4.44
CA LEU A 191 -2.08 1.86 3.85
C LEU A 191 -1.21 2.20 2.64
N ASP A 192 -1.86 2.58 1.56
CA ASP A 192 -1.18 3.09 0.38
C ASP A 192 -0.60 4.49 0.64
N LYS A 193 0.21 4.97 -0.30
CA LYS A 193 0.91 6.25 -0.13
C LYS A 193 -0.05 7.44 -0.06
N ARG A 194 -1.20 7.38 -0.75
CA ARG A 194 -2.23 8.42 -0.71
C ARG A 194 -2.90 8.43 0.66
N GLU A 195 -3.21 7.25 1.19
CA GLU A 195 -3.80 7.06 2.51
C GLU A 195 -2.89 7.60 3.62
N HIS A 196 -1.57 7.36 3.56
CA HIS A 196 -0.61 7.96 4.51
C HIS A 196 -0.63 9.48 4.49
N VAL A 197 -0.61 10.09 3.31
CA VAL A 197 -0.60 11.55 3.17
C VAL A 197 -1.91 12.15 3.65
N VAL A 198 -3.05 11.59 3.25
CA VAL A 198 -4.38 12.10 3.63
C VAL A 198 -4.59 12.00 5.13
N LEU A 199 -4.19 10.89 5.75
CA LEU A 199 -4.35 10.69 7.18
C LEU A 199 -3.39 11.59 7.99
N ALA A 200 -2.13 11.71 7.57
CA ALA A 200 -1.17 12.62 8.20
C ALA A 200 -1.62 14.09 8.08
N ASP A 201 -2.16 14.49 6.93
CA ASP A 201 -2.71 15.83 6.74
C ASP A 201 -3.97 16.07 7.58
N ALA A 202 -4.89 15.10 7.67
CA ALA A 202 -6.07 15.19 8.54
C ALA A 202 -5.70 15.35 10.02
N LEU A 203 -4.64 14.69 10.47
CA LEU A 203 -4.07 14.84 11.82
C LEU A 203 -3.41 16.20 12.03
N ARG A 204 -2.54 16.63 11.10
CA ARG A 204 -1.85 17.94 11.20
C ARG A 204 -2.80 19.12 11.15
N SER A 205 -3.83 19.03 10.31
CA SER A 205 -4.87 20.06 10.18
C SER A 205 -5.88 20.04 11.33
N GLY A 206 -5.82 19.06 12.23
CA GLY A 206 -6.77 18.89 13.33
C GLY A 206 -8.19 18.52 12.89
N ARG A 207 -8.36 18.10 11.62
CA ARG A 207 -9.63 17.56 11.11
C ARG A 207 -9.96 16.21 11.75
N LEU A 208 -8.93 15.38 11.93
CA LEU A 208 -9.04 14.14 12.70
C LEU A 208 -8.86 14.44 14.19
N THR A 209 -9.88 14.15 14.99
CA THR A 209 -9.83 14.31 16.44
C THR A 209 -10.38 13.08 17.15
N ILE A 210 -9.87 12.82 18.36
CA ILE A 210 -10.43 11.83 19.28
C ILE A 210 -11.10 12.62 20.41
N LYS A 211 -12.33 12.25 20.78
CA LYS A 211 -13.11 12.88 21.84
C LYS A 211 -13.70 11.84 22.77
#